data_AF-A0A524JEX7-F1
#
_entry.id   AF-A0A524JEX7-F1
#
_cell.length_a   1.000
_cell.length_b   1.000
_cell.length_c   1.000
_cell.angle_alpha   90.00
_cell.angle_beta   90.00
_cell.angle_gamma   90.00
#
_symmetry.space_group_name_H-M   'P 1'
#
loop_
_entity.id
_entity.type
_entity.pdbx_description
1 polymer ?
#
loop_
_entity_poly.entity_id
_entity_poly.type
_entity_poly.pdbx_seq_one_letter_code
_entity_poly.pdbx_strand_id
1 'polypeptide(L)'
;MDDIVILRDLAARYVEICSDPVMDKRRSLWRRHNSLRRTHRLIYIRAFAWQEMPQSKLLCQDPFLRSYEDFFRQSLFRYTFEDDFIFEPWITVNAACLTPPEGVWGLASPRMHSDENRGSFVWDAPIKT
;
A
#
# COMPACT_ATOMS: atom_id res chain seq x y z
N MET A 1 19.56 -14.23 -6.97
CA MET A 1 18.58 -14.84 -6.07
C MET A 1 17.29 -14.91 -6.86
N ASP A 2 16.54 -16.00 -6.78
CA ASP A 2 15.30 -16.16 -7.55
C ASP A 2 14.21 -15.26 -6.94
N ASP A 3 13.65 -14.35 -7.74
CA ASP A 3 12.60 -13.41 -7.32
C ASP A 3 11.39 -14.16 -6.73
N ILE A 4 11.08 -15.35 -7.26
CA ILE A 4 9.98 -16.19 -6.76
C ILE A 4 10.27 -16.66 -5.33
N VAL A 5 11.52 -17.01 -5.03
CA VAL A 5 11.92 -17.45 -3.69
C VAL A 5 11.79 -16.30 -2.69
N ILE A 6 12.22 -15.09 -3.08
CA ILE A 6 12.09 -13.89 -2.25
C ILE A 6 10.61 -13.62 -1.93
N LEU A 7 9.74 -13.64 -2.93
CA LEU A 7 8.32 -13.36 -2.73
C LEU A 7 7.62 -14.44 -1.91
N ARG A 8 7.97 -15.72 -2.09
CA ARG A 8 7.39 -16.81 -1.30
C ARG A 8 7.75 -16.71 0.18
N ASP A 9 8.99 -16.36 0.52
CA ASP A 9 9.42 -16.12 1.90
C ASP A 9 8.63 -14.97 2.54
N LEU A 10 8.55 -13.83 1.83
CA LEU A 10 7.81 -12.66 2.29
C LEU A 10 6.32 -12.95 2.47
N ALA A 11 5.71 -13.67 1.53
CA ALA A 11 4.31 -14.05 1.57
C ALA A 11 4.00 -14.99 2.75
N ALA A 12 4.88 -15.96 3.04
CA ALA A 12 4.71 -16.86 4.18
C ALA A 12 4.65 -16.08 5.50
N ARG A 13 5.60 -15.17 5.72
CA ARG A 13 5.62 -14.29 6.90
C ARG A 13 4.42 -13.35 6.97
N TYR A 14 3.95 -12.86 5.83
CA TYR A 14 2.75 -12.02 5.77
C TYR A 14 1.48 -12.80 6.16
N VAL A 15 1.35 -14.05 5.70
CA VAL A 15 0.21 -14.91 6.04
C VAL A 15 0.18 -15.26 7.53
N GLU A 16 1.34 -15.44 8.18
CA GLU A 16 1.42 -15.63 9.62
C GLU A 16 0.76 -14.45 10.38
N ILE A 17 1.04 -13.21 9.95
CA ILE A 17 0.44 -12.01 10.54
C ILE A 17 -1.06 -11.95 10.27
N CYS A 18 -1.49 -12.24 9.04
CA CYS A 18 -2.91 -12.21 8.66
C CYS A 18 -3.74 -13.24 9.44
N SER A 19 -3.10 -14.34 9.85
CA SER A 19 -3.74 -15.43 10.60
C SER A 19 -3.80 -15.19 12.10
N ASP A 20 -3.23 -14.10 12.60
CA ASP A 20 -3.30 -13.74 14.01
C ASP A 20 -4.77 -13.43 14.41
N PRO A 21 -5.33 -14.09 15.45
CA PRO A 21 -6.68 -13.82 15.94
C PRO A 21 -6.95 -12.34 16.30
N VAL A 22 -5.91 -11.53 16.53
CA VAL A 22 -6.05 -10.09 16.73
C VAL A 22 -6.66 -9.38 15.52
N MET A 23 -6.49 -9.91 14.29
CA MET A 23 -7.07 -9.33 13.08
C MET A 23 -8.60 -9.39 13.11
N ASP A 24 -9.18 -10.49 13.59
CA ASP A 24 -10.63 -10.61 13.77
C ASP A 24 -11.16 -9.65 14.84
N LYS A 25 -10.41 -9.50 15.93
CA LYS A 25 -10.73 -8.54 17.00
C LYS A 25 -10.71 -7.10 16.47
N ARG A 26 -9.65 -6.72 15.74
CA ARG A 26 -9.53 -5.39 15.09
C ARG A 26 -10.67 -5.16 14.11
N ARG A 27 -11.04 -6.15 13.29
CA ARG A 27 -12.17 -6.05 12.35
C ARG A 27 -13.50 -5.79 13.06
N SER A 28 -13.75 -6.47 14.18
CA SER A 28 -14.94 -6.22 15.01
C SER A 28 -14.95 -4.82 15.62
N LEU A 29 -13.80 -4.37 16.14
CA LEU A 29 -13.65 -3.04 16.72
C LEU A 29 -13.85 -1.93 15.68
N TRP A 30 -13.23 -2.03 14.51
CA TRP A 30 -13.41 -1.07 13.42
C TRP A 30 -14.86 -1.03 12.94
N ARG A 31 -15.52 -2.18 12.76
CA ARG A 31 -16.95 -2.22 12.41
C ARG A 31 -17.82 -1.51 13.43
N ARG A 32 -17.59 -1.74 14.73
CA ARG A 32 -18.31 -1.04 15.81
C ARG A 32 -18.05 0.46 15.81
N HIS A 33 -16.78 0.85 15.67
CA HIS A 33 -16.37 2.26 15.64
C HIS A 33 -17.05 2.99 14.48
N ASN A 34 -17.02 2.40 13.29
CA ASN A 34 -17.68 2.93 12.09
C ASN A 34 -19.21 2.86 12.15
N SER A 35 -19.77 2.11 13.12
CA SER A 35 -21.21 2.09 13.44
C SER A 35 -21.58 3.05 14.57
N LEU A 36 -20.70 3.98 14.93
CA LEU A 36 -20.88 4.97 16.01
C LEU A 36 -21.15 4.33 17.39
N ARG A 37 -20.69 3.10 17.60
CA ARG A 37 -20.75 2.42 18.90
C ARG A 37 -19.46 2.70 19.66
N ARG A 38 -19.57 3.06 20.95
CA ARG A 38 -18.41 3.32 21.80
C ARG A 38 -17.45 2.12 21.79
N THR A 39 -16.20 2.37 21.42
CA THR A 39 -15.08 1.42 21.46
C THR A 39 -13.96 2.01 22.32
N HIS A 40 -12.89 1.25 22.60
CA HIS A 40 -11.64 1.91 23.00
C HIS A 40 -11.10 2.74 21.84
N ARG A 41 -10.10 3.58 22.11
CA ARG A 41 -9.42 4.38 21.08
C ARG A 41 -8.71 3.44 20.11
N LEU A 42 -8.99 3.59 18.82
CA LEU A 42 -8.28 2.89 17.75
C LEU A 42 -7.21 3.81 17.20
N ILE A 43 -6.01 3.27 17.01
CA ILE A 43 -4.86 3.98 16.46
C ILE A 43 -4.66 3.50 15.02
N TYR A 44 -4.59 4.44 14.08
CA TYR A 44 -4.34 4.15 12.68
C TYR A 44 -3.23 5.04 12.15
N ILE A 45 -2.06 4.44 11.88
CA ILE A 45 -0.91 5.15 11.33
C ILE A 45 -1.06 5.16 9.81
N ARG A 46 -1.41 6.31 9.24
CA ARG A 46 -1.68 6.46 7.80
C ARG A 46 -0.42 6.56 6.94
N ALA A 47 0.66 7.11 7.47
CA ALA A 47 1.85 7.43 6.70
C ALA A 47 3.10 7.30 7.56
N PHE A 48 4.18 6.88 6.91
CA PHE A 48 5.53 6.81 7.45
C PHE A 48 6.52 6.94 6.29
N ALA A 49 7.74 7.40 6.58
CA ALA A 49 8.78 7.64 5.59
C ALA A 49 9.40 6.33 5.07
N TRP A 50 8.58 5.48 4.42
CA TRP A 50 8.97 4.12 4.04
C TRP A 50 10.28 4.08 3.24
N GLN A 51 10.45 4.99 2.30
CA GLN A 51 11.62 5.04 1.42
C GLN A 51 12.92 5.42 2.16
N GLU A 52 12.84 5.95 3.37
CA GLU A 52 14.00 6.26 4.20
C GLU A 52 14.42 5.06 5.07
N MET A 53 13.59 4.01 5.13
CA MET A 53 13.86 2.85 5.96
C MET A 53 14.80 1.88 5.24
N PRO A 54 15.82 1.30 5.90
CA PRO A 54 16.70 0.30 5.30
C PRO A 54 15.95 -0.91 4.71
N GLN A 55 14.81 -1.26 5.30
CA GLN A 55 13.94 -2.37 4.90
C GLN A 55 13.27 -2.14 3.53
N SER A 56 13.22 -0.89 3.04
CA SER A 56 12.67 -0.55 1.71
C SER A 56 13.55 -0.99 0.54
N LYS A 57 14.79 -1.43 0.82
CA LYS A 57 15.68 -1.95 -0.23
C LYS A 57 15.14 -3.25 -0.82
N LEU A 58 14.81 -3.18 -2.10
CA LEU A 58 14.30 -4.29 -2.91
C LEU A 58 15.45 -5.14 -3.47
N LEU A 59 15.20 -6.44 -3.59
CA LEU A 59 16.13 -7.47 -4.07
C LEU A 59 15.66 -8.11 -5.37
N CYS A 60 14.36 -8.10 -5.67
CA CYS A 60 13.82 -8.61 -6.92
C CYS A 60 14.41 -7.83 -8.10
N GLN A 61 14.68 -8.53 -9.19
CA GLN A 61 15.21 -7.93 -10.42
C GLN A 61 14.10 -7.54 -11.39
N ASP A 62 13.02 -8.33 -11.46
CA ASP A 62 11.87 -8.05 -12.30
C ASP A 62 11.09 -6.81 -11.81
N PRO A 63 10.92 -5.77 -12.65
CA PRO A 63 10.18 -4.55 -12.26
C PRO A 63 8.75 -4.79 -11.80
N PHE A 64 8.05 -5.77 -12.36
CA PHE A 64 6.70 -6.16 -11.93
C PHE A 64 6.74 -6.77 -10.53
N LEU A 65 7.67 -7.71 -10.27
CA LEU A 65 7.80 -8.39 -8.98
C LEU A 65 8.26 -7.46 -7.85
N ARG A 66 9.06 -6.44 -8.16
CA ARG A 66 9.50 -5.41 -7.20
C ARG A 66 8.34 -4.70 -6.49
N SER A 67 7.21 -4.48 -7.18
CA SER A 67 6.04 -3.84 -6.56
C SER A 67 5.41 -4.69 -5.46
N TYR A 68 5.37 -6.02 -5.64
CA TYR A 68 4.87 -6.95 -4.63
C TYR A 68 5.86 -7.16 -3.50
N GLU A 69 7.16 -7.17 -3.80
CA GLU A 69 8.20 -7.18 -2.77
C GLU A 69 8.08 -5.96 -1.85
N ASP A 70 7.88 -4.76 -2.43
CA ASP A 70 7.68 -3.53 -1.68
C ASP A 70 6.44 -3.61 -0.79
N PHE A 71 5.32 -4.10 -1.33
CA PHE A 71 4.08 -4.32 -0.56
C PHE A 71 4.31 -5.21 0.67
N PHE A 72 4.94 -6.38 0.49
CA PHE A 72 5.16 -7.30 1.61
C PHE A 72 6.14 -6.72 2.63
N ARG A 73 7.28 -6.16 2.18
CA ARG A 73 8.26 -5.55 3.08
C ARG A 73 7.66 -4.40 3.88
N GLN A 74 6.91 -3.52 3.22
CA GLN A 74 6.22 -2.40 3.87
C GLN A 74 5.19 -2.91 4.89
N SER A 75 4.45 -3.97 4.56
CA SER A 75 3.47 -4.57 5.46
C SER A 75 4.12 -5.21 6.69
N LEU A 76 5.19 -5.97 6.49
CA LEU A 76 5.96 -6.58 7.58
C LEU A 76 6.57 -5.53 8.50
N PHE A 77 7.06 -4.42 7.94
CA PHE A 77 7.54 -3.28 8.72
C PHE A 77 6.41 -2.59 9.47
N ARG A 78 5.27 -2.34 8.82
CA ARG A 78 4.10 -1.73 9.44
C ARG A 78 3.59 -2.55 10.63
N TYR A 79 3.65 -3.88 10.55
CA TYR A 79 3.23 -4.74 11.66
C TYR A 79 3.98 -4.45 12.96
N THR A 80 5.24 -3.98 12.89
CA THR A 80 6.02 -3.60 14.08
C THR A 80 5.51 -2.34 14.77
N PHE A 81 4.56 -1.61 14.19
CA PHE A 81 3.96 -0.44 14.84
C PHE A 81 2.91 -0.83 15.86
N GLU A 82 2.39 -2.06 15.79
CA GLU A 82 1.35 -2.58 16.67
C GLU A 82 0.09 -1.69 16.72
N ASP A 83 -0.20 -0.97 15.62
CA ASP A 83 -1.43 -0.18 15.48
C ASP A 83 -2.65 -1.08 15.23
N ASP A 84 -3.85 -0.48 15.16
CA ASP A 84 -5.08 -1.24 14.92
C ASP A 84 -5.30 -1.57 13.43
N PHE A 85 -4.26 -1.50 12.59
CA PHE A 85 -4.39 -1.88 11.18
C PHE A 85 -4.71 -3.37 11.01
N ILE A 86 -5.53 -3.66 10.01
CA ILE A 86 -5.93 -5.02 9.64
C ILE A 86 -5.10 -5.45 8.43
N PHE A 87 -4.38 -6.55 8.57
CA PHE A 87 -3.71 -7.22 7.46
C PHE A 87 -4.64 -8.31 6.95
N GLU A 88 -4.97 -8.28 5.65
CA GLU A 88 -5.92 -9.21 5.04
C GLU A 88 -5.18 -10.32 4.28
N PRO A 89 -5.70 -11.57 4.25
CA PRO A 89 -5.03 -12.72 3.64
C PRO A 89 -5.11 -12.74 2.10
N TRP A 90 -5.00 -11.57 1.46
CA TRP A 90 -4.93 -11.40 0.01
C TRP A 90 -4.11 -10.16 -0.33
N ILE A 91 -3.59 -10.14 -1.56
CA ILE A 91 -2.94 -8.96 -2.14
C ILE A 91 -3.83 -8.43 -3.27
N THR A 92 -3.87 -7.11 -3.40
CA THR A 92 -4.58 -6.48 -4.51
C THR A 92 -3.67 -6.45 -5.73
N VAL A 93 -4.15 -7.04 -6.83
CA VAL A 93 -3.49 -6.99 -8.14
C VAL A 93 -4.25 -6.00 -9.02
N ASN A 94 -3.53 -5.09 -9.67
CA ASN A 94 -4.15 -4.17 -10.61
C ASN A 94 -4.70 -4.95 -11.82
N ALA A 95 -5.92 -4.62 -12.23
CA ALA A 95 -6.51 -5.17 -13.44
C ALA A 95 -5.73 -4.69 -14.68
N ALA A 96 -5.62 -5.56 -15.68
CA ALA A 96 -5.16 -5.15 -17.00
C ALA A 96 -6.25 -4.28 -17.64
N CYS A 97 -5.98 -2.98 -17.78
CA CYS A 97 -6.92 -2.03 -18.37
C CYS A 97 -6.51 -1.72 -19.80
N LEU A 98 -7.45 -1.85 -20.74
CA LEU A 98 -7.31 -1.27 -22.08
C LEU A 98 -7.67 0.22 -21.97
N THR A 99 -6.66 1.08 -22.03
CA THR A 99 -6.84 2.53 -22.07
C THR A 99 -6.68 3.04 -23.50
N PRO A 100 -7.46 4.05 -23.91
CA PRO A 100 -7.18 4.81 -25.13
C PRO A 100 -5.73 5.33 -25.17
N PRO A 101 -5.17 5.62 -26.36
CA PRO A 101 -3.82 6.18 -26.51
C PRO A 101 -3.59 7.45 -25.69
N GLU A 102 -4.64 8.25 -25.49
CA GLU A 102 -4.65 9.48 -24.70
C GLU A 102 -4.66 9.27 -23.17
N GLY A 103 -4.78 8.03 -22.70
CA GLY A 103 -4.67 7.67 -21.28
C GLY A 103 -5.97 7.18 -20.64
N VAL A 104 -6.08 7.35 -19.31
CA VAL A 104 -7.25 6.90 -18.54
C VAL A 104 -8.48 7.70 -18.95
N TRP A 105 -9.64 7.03 -19.03
CA TRP A 105 -10.93 7.63 -19.37
C TRP A 105 -11.18 8.95 -18.63
N GLY A 106 -11.47 10.03 -19.37
CA GLY A 106 -11.75 11.36 -18.83
C GLY A 106 -11.01 12.47 -19.59
N LEU A 107 -11.09 13.70 -19.07
CA LEU A 107 -10.29 14.82 -19.57
C LEU A 107 -8.85 14.71 -19.03
N ALA A 108 -7.86 14.93 -19.90
CA ALA A 108 -6.47 14.94 -19.50
C ALA A 108 -6.22 16.00 -18.41
N SER A 109 -5.45 15.64 -17.38
CA SER A 109 -5.13 16.47 -16.22
C SER A 109 -3.61 16.66 -16.16
N PRO A 110 -3.03 17.52 -17.04
CA PRO A 110 -1.59 17.65 -17.13
C PRO A 110 -0.99 18.20 -15.83
N ARG A 111 0.15 17.64 -15.43
CA ARG A 111 0.90 18.04 -14.24
C ARG A 111 2.28 18.53 -14.66
N MET A 112 2.66 19.72 -14.20
CA MET A 112 4.00 20.26 -14.34
C MET A 112 4.78 19.95 -13.06
N HIS A 113 5.71 19.01 -13.15
CA HIS A 113 6.57 18.60 -12.05
C HIS A 113 7.83 19.47 -11.99
N SER A 114 8.40 19.66 -10.80
CA SER A 114 9.78 20.13 -10.67
C SER A 114 10.79 19.04 -11.05
N ASP A 115 12.04 19.42 -11.32
CA ASP A 115 13.14 18.48 -11.59
C ASP A 115 13.60 17.70 -10.34
N GLU A 116 13.09 18.06 -9.16
CA GLU A 116 13.44 17.44 -7.89
C GLU A 116 12.70 16.11 -7.73
N ASN A 117 13.45 15.05 -7.42
CA ASN A 117 12.87 13.71 -7.27
C ASN A 117 11.86 13.70 -6.10
N ARG A 118 10.61 13.28 -6.39
CA ARG A 118 9.46 13.33 -5.47
C ARG A 118 9.06 14.75 -5.04
N GLY A 119 9.38 15.76 -5.84
CA GLY A 119 8.99 17.15 -5.64
C GLY A 119 7.49 17.43 -5.84
N SER A 120 7.10 18.67 -5.60
CA SER A 120 5.74 19.14 -5.84
C SER A 120 5.43 19.29 -7.33
N PHE A 121 4.16 19.45 -7.67
CA PHE A 121 3.72 19.74 -9.04
C PHE A 121 2.61 20.77 -9.04
N VAL A 122 2.50 21.51 -10.16
CA VAL A 122 1.35 22.35 -10.46
C VAL A 122 0.44 21.60 -11.42
N TRP A 123 -0.84 21.48 -11.06
CA TRP A 123 -1.83 20.85 -11.92
C TRP A 123 -2.51 21.90 -12.81
N ASP A 124 -2.59 21.63 -14.11
CA ASP A 124 -3.35 22.42 -15.06
C ASP A 124 -4.79 21.91 -15.15
N ALA A 125 -5.75 22.69 -14.63
CA ALA A 125 -7.15 22.30 -14.57
C ALA A 125 -7.73 22.16 -16.00
N PRO A 126 -8.38 21.03 -16.35
CA PRO A 126 -8.91 20.79 -17.69
C PRO A 126 -10.14 21.63 -18.01
N ILE A 127 -10.90 22.03 -16.98
CA ILE A 127 -12.05 22.92 -17.12
C ILE A 127 -11.60 24.32 -16.73
N LYS A 128 -11.69 25.26 -17.67
CA LYS A 128 -11.41 26.68 -17.44
C LYS A 128 -12.72 27.41 -17.14
N THR A 129 -12.67 28.38 -16.24
CA THR A 129 -13.76 29.36 -16.00
C THR A 129 -13.66 30.52 -16.98
#